data_AF-A0A3M8B8U5-F1
#
_entry.id   AF-A0A3M8B8U5-F1
#
_cell.length_a   1.000
_cell.length_b   1.000
_cell.length_c   1.000
_cell.angle_alpha   90.00
_cell.angle_beta   90.00
_cell.angle_gamma   90.00
#
_symmetry.space_group_name_H-M   'P 1'
#
loop_
_entity.id
_entity.type
_entity.pdbx_description
1 polymer ?
#
loop_
_entity_poly.entity_id
_entity_poly.type
_entity_poly.pdbx_seq_one_letter_code
_entity_poly.pdbx_strand_id
1 'polypeptide(L)' 'MLFPNLPTKTAGGKVLWDTLDRRNGWKLQRNRLTGHFRILDPEDIRQAWGDDEGEMCRAFRKFAGSNA' A
#
# COMPACT_ATOMS: atom_id res chain seq x y z
N MET A 1 -8.31 -6.04 -8.53
CA MET A 1 -7.56 -7.30 -8.79
C MET A 1 -6.19 -7.23 -8.13
N LEU A 2 -5.75 -8.29 -7.42
CA LEU A 2 -4.42 -8.36 -6.80
C LEU A 2 -3.40 -8.89 -7.81
N PHE A 3 -2.44 -8.05 -8.21
CA PHE A 3 -1.42 -8.41 -9.19
C PHE A 3 -0.11 -8.82 -8.52
N PRO A 4 0.67 -9.73 -9.13
CA PRO A 4 1.92 -10.24 -8.57
C PRO A 4 2.99 -9.15 -8.40
N ASN A 5 3.77 -9.29 -7.32
CA ASN A 5 4.80 -8.35 -6.88
C ASN A 5 6.11 -8.54 -7.68
N LEU A 6 6.43 -7.64 -8.60
CA LEU A 6 7.79 -7.56 -9.15
C LEU A 6 8.70 -6.73 -8.22
N PRO A 7 9.86 -7.26 -7.77
CA PRO A 7 10.81 -6.53 -6.94
C PRO A 7 11.70 -5.65 -7.83
N THR A 8 11.19 -4.48 -8.24
CA THR A 8 12.01 -3.49 -8.96
C THR A 8 12.29 -2.29 -8.06
N LYS A 9 13.55 -1.82 -8.03
CA LYS A 9 13.93 -0.56 -7.38
C LYS A 9 13.15 0.57 -8.06
N THR A 10 12.21 1.20 -7.35
CA THR A 10 11.49 2.37 -7.87
C THR A 10 12.43 3.56 -7.93
N ALA A 11 13.10 3.76 -9.07
CA ALA A 11 14.09 4.83 -9.26
C ALA A 11 13.50 6.26 -9.34
N GLY A 12 12.18 6.44 -9.16
CA GLY A 12 11.52 7.74 -9.16
C GLY A 12 10.33 7.87 -8.19
N GLY A 13 10.22 6.95 -7.21
CA GLY A 13 8.94 6.69 -6.54
C GLY A 13 8.54 7.64 -5.42
N LYS A 14 9.45 8.22 -4.61
CA LYS A 14 9.04 8.85 -3.32
C LYS A 14 8.12 10.07 -3.45
N VAL A 15 8.11 10.80 -4.57
CA VAL A 15 7.28 12.01 -4.75
C VAL A 15 5.86 11.69 -5.27
N LEU A 16 5.66 10.47 -5.77
CA LEU A 16 4.41 10.07 -6.44
C LEU A 16 3.45 9.29 -5.54
N TRP A 17 3.74 9.09 -4.25
CA TRP A 17 2.85 8.33 -3.35
C TRP A 17 2.45 9.16 -2.13
N ASP A 18 1.16 9.41 -2.00
CA ASP A 18 0.56 10.00 -0.80
C ASP A 18 0.27 8.92 0.22
N THR A 19 0.67 9.12 1.48
CA THR A 19 0.29 8.23 2.56
C THR A 19 -1.10 8.62 3.05
N LEU A 20 -2.07 7.72 2.87
CA LEU A 20 -3.47 7.95 3.26
C LEU A 20 -3.74 7.53 4.71
N ASP A 21 -3.15 6.42 5.15
CA ASP A 21 -3.29 5.93 6.53
C ASP A 21 -1.98 5.24 6.97
N ARG A 22 -1.66 5.30 8.26
CA ARG A 22 -0.51 4.63 8.86
C ARG A 22 -0.88 4.08 10.23
N ARG A 23 -0.63 2.80 10.48
CA ARG A 23 -0.99 2.11 11.72
C ARG A 23 0.03 1.03 12.05
N ASN A 24 0.55 1.00 13.28
CA ASN A 24 1.49 -0.04 13.73
C ASN A 24 2.68 -0.28 12.77
N GLY A 25 3.19 0.77 12.12
CA GLY A 25 4.24 0.69 11.11
C GLY A 25 3.73 0.44 9.67
N TRP A 26 2.55 -0.15 9.49
CA TRP A 26 1.91 -0.32 8.19
C TRP A 26 1.51 1.02 7.57
N LYS A 27 1.60 1.13 6.24
CA LYS A 27 1.26 2.33 5.48
C LYS A 27 0.34 1.98 4.31
N LEU A 28 -0.81 2.64 4.23
CA LEU A 28 -1.64 2.68 3.03
C LEU A 28 -1.23 3.92 2.23
N GLN A 29 -0.85 3.72 0.98
CA GLN A 29 -0.41 4.81 0.11
C GLN A 29 -1.14 4.78 -1.22
N ARG A 30 -1.36 5.96 -1.81
CA ARG A 30 -1.96 6.13 -3.13
C ARG A 30 -0.98 6.82 -4.07
N ASN A 31 -0.86 6.30 -5.28
CA ASN A 31 -0.08 6.88 -6.34
C ASN A 31 -0.81 8.10 -6.89
N ARG A 32 -0.17 9.27 -6.86
CA ARG A 32 -0.71 10.53 -7.40
C ARG A 32 -0.94 10.50 -8.90
N LEU A 33 -0.09 9.77 -9.63
CA LEU A 33 -0.11 9.73 -11.09
C LEU A 33 -1.11 8.70 -11.62
N THR A 34 -1.06 7.48 -11.07
CA THR A 34 -1.89 6.36 -11.56
C THR A 34 -3.16 6.14 -10.75
N GLY A 35 -3.32 6.82 -9.60
CA GLY A 35 -4.43 6.62 -8.68
C GLY A 35 -4.39 5.31 -7.90
N HIS A 36 -3.43 4.42 -8.16
CA HIS A 36 -3.36 3.09 -7.56
C HIS A 36 -2.93 3.16 -6.09
N PHE A 37 -3.47 2.27 -5.27
CA PHE A 37 -3.16 2.11 -3.87
C PHE A 37 -2.15 0.99 -3.67
N ARG A 38 -1.36 1.10 -2.60
CA ARG A 38 -0.48 0.04 -2.10
C ARG A 38 -0.49 0.02 -0.58
N ILE A 39 -0.29 -1.17 -0.02
CA ILE A 39 -0.10 -1.38 1.40
C ILE A 39 1.33 -1.83 1.61
N LEU A 40 2.04 -1.11 2.49
CA LEU A 40 3.36 -1.47 2.97
C LEU A 40 3.26 -1.93 4.42
N ASP A 41 4.07 -2.91 4.79
CA ASP A 41 4.25 -3.33 6.17
C ASP A 41 5.28 -2.42 6.90
N PRO A 42 5.55 -2.67 8.19
CA PRO A 42 6.52 -1.88 8.97
C PRO A 42 7.95 -1.92 8.42
N GLU A 43 8.31 -2.94 7.64
CA GLU A 43 9.61 -3.09 6.98
C GLU A 43 9.62 -2.47 5.57
N ASP A 44 8.58 -1.70 5.23
CA ASP A 44 8.39 -1.06 3.92
C ASP A 44 8.27 -2.06 2.75
N ILE A 45 7.89 -3.31 3.03
CA ILE A 45 7.63 -4.34 2.02
C ILE A 45 6.17 -4.23 1.58
N ARG A 46 5.95 -4.22 0.25
CA ARG A 46 4.61 -4.14 -0.34
C ARG A 46 3.87 -5.45 -0.15
N GLN A 47 2.84 -5.46 0.69
CA GLN A 47 2.01 -6.64 0.95
C GLN A 47 0.81 -6.73 -0.01
N ALA A 48 0.30 -5.59 -0.47
CA ALA A 48 -0.81 -5.55 -1.43
C ALA A 48 -0.79 -4.26 -2.26
N TRP A 49 -1.47 -4.28 -3.39
CA TRP A 49 -1.74 -3.10 -4.22
C TRP A 49 -2.98 -3.32 -5.09
N GLY A 50 -3.60 -2.24 -5.53
CA GLY A 50 -4.83 -2.25 -6.31
C GLY A 50 -5.23 -0.84 -6.74
N ASP A 51 -6.33 -0.71 -7.47
CA ASP A 51 -6.90 0.54 -7.96
C ASP A 51 -8.20 0.92 -7.23
N ASP A 52 -8.87 -0.05 -6.59
CA ASP A 52 -10.05 0.16 -5.77
C ASP A 52 -9.71 0.58 -4.34
N GLU A 53 -10.08 1.80 -3.96
CA GLU A 53 -9.84 2.35 -2.63
C GLU A 53 -10.56 1.56 -1.52
N GLY A 54 -11.78 1.09 -1.79
CA GLY A 54 -12.61 0.40 -0.81
C GLY A 54 -12.04 -0.98 -0.47
N GLU A 55 -11.63 -1.74 -1.47
CA GLU A 55 -10.92 -3.02 -1.30
C GLU A 55 -9.60 -2.82 -0.55
N MET A 56 -8.84 -1.79 -0.92
CA MET A 56 -7.54 -1.51 -0.33
C MET A 56 -7.64 -1.01 1.11
N CYS A 57 -8.64 -0.18 1.43
CA CYS A 57 -8.93 0.19 2.81
C CYS A 57 -9.37 -1.01 3.65
N ARG A 58 -10.21 -1.90 3.11
CA ARG A 58 -10.61 -3.15 3.78
C ARG A 58 -9.40 -4.05 4.03
N ALA A 59 -8.53 -4.23 3.03
CA ALA A 59 -7.32 -5.02 3.16
C ALA A 59 -6.35 -4.41 4.18
N PHE A 60 -6.14 -3.08 4.14
CA PHE A 60 -5.28 -2.38 5.09
C PHE A 60 -5.74 -2.56 6.54
N ARG A 61 -7.05 -2.47 6.79
CA ARG A 61 -7.61 -2.73 8.13
C ARG A 61 -7.39 -4.16 8.60
N LYS A 62 -7.43 -5.15 7.69
CA LYS A 62 -7.09 -6.54 8.03
C LYS A 62 -5.62 -6.67 8.39
N PHE A 63 -4.71 -6.11 7.58
CA PHE A 63 -3.28 -6.18 7.84
C PHE A 63 -2.85 -5.43 9.10
N ALA A 64 -3.31 -4.20 9.28
CA ALA A 64 -2.91 -3.34 10.39
C ALA A 64 -3.72 -3.58 11.68
N GLY A 65 -4.87 -4.24 11.58
CA GLY A 65 -5.80 -4.54 12.68
C GLY A 65 -5.74 -5.97 13.21
N SER A 66 -5.09 -6.92 12.50
CA SER A 66 -4.79 -8.24 13.06
C SER A 66 -3.63 -8.14 14.05
N ASN A 67 -3.99 -7.81 15.29
CA ASN A 67 -3.19 -8.05 16.48
C ASN A 67 -3.98 -8.99 17.39
N ALA A 68 -4.31 -10.18 16.85
CA ALA A 68 -4.95 -11.28 17.56
C ALA A 68 -4.10 -12.54 17.38
#